data_AF-A0A7K9GSZ0-F1
#
_entry.id   AF-A0A7K9GSZ0-F1
#
_cell.length_a   1.000
_cell.length_b   1.000
_cell.length_c   1.000
_cell.angle_alpha   90.00
_cell.angle_beta   90.00
_cell.angle_gamma   90.00
#
_symmetry.space_group_name_H-M   'P 1'
#
loop_
_entity.id
_entity.type
_entity.pdbx_description
1 polymer ?
#
loop_
_entity_poly.entity_id
_entity_poly.type
_entity_poly.pdbx_seq_one_letter_code
_entity_poly.pdbx_strand_id
1 'polypeptide(L)'
;QGKARAPGRRGILAALLRRLRGLPRLRPQLRGEQELALAMAQCALDDSEWVHMRILQTIYRQLTRSRLGCPRYGAHWEELGFQGRTGSSPLPGVIPKIHSNLPCDLPVPSQLPQLLPNFPFCIMSVNITRIVIQALQEERLSRECNRRQQVIGVLNDLYAAAFLRLSRLWEQQHGTVANAGFFLKELELSTKKKPRQLLKSLEAYLSR
;
A
#
# COMPACT_ATOMS: atom_id res chain seq x y z
N GLN A 1 -8.42 -0.22 46.66
CA GLN A 1 -9.53 0.31 45.86
C GLN A 1 -9.18 0.17 44.38
N GLY A 2 -10.08 -0.36 43.55
CA GLY A 2 -9.82 -0.54 42.11
C GLY A 2 -10.64 -1.68 41.51
N LYS A 3 -11.97 -1.57 41.55
CA LYS A 3 -12.88 -2.60 41.03
C LYS A 3 -12.91 -2.50 39.50
N ALA A 4 -12.27 -3.44 38.81
CA ALA A 4 -12.36 -3.59 37.36
C ALA A 4 -13.83 -3.79 36.97
N ARG A 5 -14.40 -2.80 36.28
CA ARG A 5 -15.80 -2.80 35.87
C ARG A 5 -15.97 -3.73 34.66
N ALA A 6 -16.46 -4.94 34.90
CA ALA A 6 -16.82 -5.87 33.83
C ALA A 6 -17.83 -5.20 32.87
N PRO A 7 -17.69 -5.36 31.54
CA PRO A 7 -18.60 -4.76 30.58
C PRO A 7 -20.00 -5.36 30.75
N GLY A 8 -20.99 -4.53 31.13
CA GLY A 8 -22.36 -4.98 31.35
C GLY A 8 -23.01 -5.56 30.09
N ARG A 9 -24.00 -6.46 30.27
CA ARG A 9 -24.75 -7.16 29.19
C ARG A 9 -25.23 -6.26 28.04
N ARG A 10 -25.54 -4.98 28.32
CA ARG A 10 -25.90 -3.96 27.31
C ARG A 10 -24.76 -3.65 26.31
N GLY A 11 -23.50 -3.69 26.75
CA GLY A 11 -22.33 -3.47 25.90
C GLY A 11 -22.06 -4.62 24.93
N ILE A 12 -22.34 -5.85 25.35
CA ILE A 12 -22.20 -7.08 24.54
C ILE A 12 -23.27 -7.09 23.44
N LEU A 13 -24.53 -6.81 23.79
CA LEU A 13 -25.62 -6.70 22.81
C LEU A 13 -25.39 -5.56 21.82
N ALA A 14 -24.91 -4.41 22.26
CA ALA A 14 -24.55 -3.31 21.37
C ALA A 14 -23.37 -3.66 20.45
N ALA A 15 -22.39 -4.45 20.92
CA ALA A 15 -21.29 -4.95 20.09
C ALA A 15 -21.78 -5.96 19.03
N LEU A 16 -22.68 -6.87 19.40
CA LEU A 16 -23.30 -7.83 18.50
C LEU A 16 -24.19 -7.14 17.45
N LEU A 17 -25.04 -6.20 17.86
CA LEU A 17 -25.87 -5.39 16.95
C LEU A 17 -25.02 -4.56 15.98
N ARG A 18 -23.89 -4.01 16.43
CA ARG A 18 -22.92 -3.32 15.55
C ARG A 18 -22.21 -4.28 14.59
N ARG A 19 -22.05 -5.55 14.96
CA ARG A 19 -21.50 -6.60 14.09
C ARG A 19 -22.52 -7.05 13.03
N LEU A 20 -23.81 -7.00 13.38
CA LEU A 20 -24.94 -7.30 12.50
C LEU A 20 -25.32 -6.14 11.56
N ARG A 21 -24.99 -4.89 11.90
CA ARG A 21 -25.35 -3.67 11.12
C ARG A 21 -24.59 -3.47 9.80
N GLY A 22 -23.90 -4.49 9.29
CA GLY A 22 -23.10 -4.42 8.06
C GLY A 22 -21.82 -3.59 8.21
N LEU A 23 -20.96 -3.64 7.18
CA LEU A 23 -19.83 -2.72 7.09
C LEU A 23 -20.36 -1.28 6.99
N PRO A 24 -19.71 -0.31 7.66
CA PRO A 24 -20.12 1.08 7.53
C PRO A 24 -19.91 1.51 6.07
N ARG A 25 -20.92 2.08 5.44
CA ARG A 25 -20.79 2.63 4.09
C ARG A 25 -19.92 3.87 4.08
N LEU A 26 -19.27 4.13 2.96
CA LEU A 26 -18.52 5.37 2.76
C LEU A 26 -19.48 6.58 2.71
N ARG A 27 -19.11 7.67 3.38
CA ARG A 27 -19.91 8.90 3.38
C ARG A 27 -20.00 9.50 1.97
N PRO A 28 -21.14 10.10 1.56
CA PRO A 28 -21.31 10.67 0.22
C PRO A 28 -20.23 11.68 -0.18
N GLN A 29 -19.77 12.50 0.77
CA GLN A 29 -18.74 13.51 0.53
C GLN A 29 -17.40 12.91 0.08
N LEU A 30 -17.14 11.64 0.42
CA LEU A 30 -15.90 10.94 0.10
C LEU A 30 -15.98 10.12 -1.20
N ARG A 31 -17.13 10.09 -1.86
CA ARG A 31 -17.30 9.32 -3.12
C ARG A 31 -16.43 9.86 -4.24
N GLY A 32 -16.26 11.19 -4.35
CA GLY A 32 -15.40 11.78 -5.38
C GLY A 32 -13.95 11.30 -5.29
N GLU A 33 -13.38 11.23 -4.08
CA GLU A 33 -12.03 10.67 -3.89
C GLU A 33 -11.97 9.16 -4.15
N GLN A 34 -13.04 8.41 -3.81
CA GLN A 34 -13.12 6.99 -4.11
C GLN A 34 -13.13 6.75 -5.63
N GLU A 35 -13.95 7.47 -6.38
CA GLU A 35 -14.04 7.38 -7.83
C GLU A 35 -12.71 7.75 -8.49
N LEU A 36 -12.06 8.82 -8.02
CA LEU A 36 -10.73 9.21 -8.46
C LEU A 36 -9.70 8.09 -8.24
N ALA A 37 -9.68 7.49 -7.04
CA ALA A 37 -8.76 6.40 -6.73
C ALA A 37 -8.97 5.18 -7.64
N LEU A 38 -10.23 4.83 -7.90
CA LEU A 38 -10.58 3.71 -8.79
C LEU A 38 -10.23 4.00 -10.24
N ALA A 39 -10.45 5.24 -10.71
CA ALA A 39 -10.06 5.67 -12.05
C ALA A 39 -8.53 5.66 -12.23
N MET A 40 -7.77 6.18 -11.26
CA MET A 40 -6.32 6.13 -11.26
C MET A 40 -5.79 4.69 -11.31
N ALA A 41 -6.44 3.76 -10.60
CA ALA A 41 -6.05 2.35 -10.59
C ALA A 41 -6.26 1.66 -11.95
N GLN A 42 -7.12 2.19 -12.81
CA GLN A 42 -7.35 1.68 -14.16
C GLN A 42 -6.36 2.25 -15.20
N CYS A 43 -5.63 3.32 -14.86
CA CYS A 43 -4.60 3.86 -15.73
C CYS A 43 -3.38 2.92 -15.75
N ALA A 44 -2.98 2.49 -16.96
CA ALA A 44 -1.76 1.73 -17.20
C ALA A 44 -0.55 2.67 -17.28
N LEU A 45 0.61 2.15 -16.84
CA LEU A 45 1.87 2.87 -16.92
C LEU A 45 2.32 2.95 -18.37
N ASP A 46 2.49 4.18 -18.85
CA ASP A 46 2.88 4.47 -20.22
C ASP A 46 4.25 5.15 -20.21
N ASP A 47 5.29 4.51 -20.74
CA ASP A 47 6.63 5.11 -20.81
C ASP A 47 6.78 6.14 -21.92
N SER A 48 5.81 6.24 -22.85
CA SER A 48 5.76 7.31 -23.83
C SER A 48 5.31 8.64 -23.20
N GLU A 49 4.54 8.56 -22.11
CA GLU A 49 4.11 9.70 -21.33
C GLU A 49 5.24 10.23 -20.43
N TRP A 50 5.67 11.47 -20.70
CA TRP A 50 6.81 12.09 -19.99
C TRP A 50 6.60 12.18 -18.47
N VAL A 51 5.36 12.39 -18.02
CA VAL A 51 5.01 12.47 -16.59
C VAL A 51 5.24 11.13 -15.91
N HIS A 52 4.77 10.05 -16.52
CA HIS A 52 4.94 8.69 -15.99
C HIS A 52 6.41 8.32 -15.92
N MET A 53 7.18 8.66 -16.97
CA MET A 53 8.62 8.44 -16.97
C MET A 53 9.35 9.22 -15.88
N ARG A 54 8.97 10.49 -15.67
CA ARG A 54 9.55 11.30 -14.59
C ARG A 54 9.25 10.74 -13.20
N ILE A 55 8.04 10.18 -12.99
CA ILE A 55 7.69 9.48 -11.75
C ILE A 55 8.61 8.27 -11.54
N LEU A 56 8.76 7.41 -12.55
CA LEU A 56 9.62 6.23 -12.48
C LEU A 56 11.08 6.57 -12.19
N GLN A 57 11.63 7.57 -12.89
CA GLN A 57 12.99 8.05 -12.66
C GLN A 57 13.18 8.62 -11.25
N THR A 58 12.14 9.27 -10.71
CA THR A 58 12.17 9.80 -9.34
C THR A 58 12.19 8.66 -8.33
N ILE A 59 11.33 7.65 -8.50
CA ILE A 59 11.30 6.45 -7.67
C ILE A 59 12.67 5.74 -7.74
N TYR A 60 13.22 5.53 -8.94
CA TYR A 60 14.54 4.92 -9.11
C TYR A 60 15.62 5.66 -8.31
N ARG A 61 15.70 7.00 -8.44
CA ARG A 61 16.70 7.80 -7.71
C ARG A 61 16.50 7.73 -6.19
N GLN A 62 15.26 7.75 -5.72
CA GLN A 62 14.96 7.64 -4.30
C GLN A 62 15.37 6.28 -3.73
N LEU A 63 15.09 5.19 -4.46
CA LEU A 63 15.40 3.83 -4.05
C LEU A 63 16.91 3.55 -4.07
N THR A 64 17.57 3.90 -5.18
CA THR A 64 19.00 3.62 -5.38
C THR A 64 19.92 4.64 -4.71
N ARG A 65 19.38 5.79 -4.26
CA ARG A 65 20.13 6.98 -3.85
C ARG A 65 21.13 7.45 -4.92
N SER A 66 20.90 7.08 -6.18
CA SER A 66 21.76 7.45 -7.30
C SER A 66 21.64 8.95 -7.56
N ARG A 67 22.80 9.61 -7.68
CA ARG A 67 22.89 11.02 -8.09
C ARG A 67 22.95 11.17 -9.62
N LEU A 68 23.05 10.06 -10.35
CA LEU A 68 23.15 10.03 -11.79
C LEU A 68 21.76 10.09 -12.45
N GLY A 69 21.72 10.51 -13.70
CA GLY A 69 20.51 10.41 -14.52
C GLY A 69 20.07 8.96 -14.66
N CYS A 70 18.76 8.70 -14.56
CA CYS A 70 18.16 7.39 -14.81
C CYS A 70 17.73 7.33 -16.28
N PRO A 71 18.39 6.50 -17.13
CA PRO A 71 18.02 6.37 -18.54
C PRO A 71 16.60 5.83 -18.70
N ARG A 72 15.93 6.14 -19.83
CA ARG A 72 14.59 5.60 -20.11
C ARG A 72 14.58 4.07 -20.25
N TYR A 73 15.65 3.49 -20.78
CA TYR A 73 15.76 2.07 -21.08
C TYR A 73 17.01 1.45 -20.42
N GLY A 74 16.93 0.20 -19.98
CA GLY A 74 18.09 -0.53 -19.45
C GLY A 74 17.73 -1.65 -18.46
N ALA A 75 18.74 -2.45 -18.11
CA ALA A 75 18.61 -3.57 -17.15
C ALA A 75 18.32 -3.10 -15.71
N HIS A 76 18.59 -1.84 -15.40
CA HIS A 76 18.29 -1.23 -14.11
C HIS A 76 16.79 -1.27 -13.74
N TRP A 77 15.89 -1.41 -14.72
CA TRP A 77 14.46 -1.64 -14.45
C TRP A 77 14.19 -3.06 -13.94
N GLU A 78 14.91 -4.07 -14.45
CA GLU A 78 14.83 -5.46 -13.97
C GLU A 78 15.38 -5.58 -12.55
N GLU A 79 16.43 -4.82 -12.22
CA GLU A 79 16.96 -4.68 -10.86
C GLU A 79 15.94 -4.10 -9.87
N LEU A 80 15.05 -3.20 -10.32
CA LEU A 80 13.92 -2.72 -9.52
C LEU A 80 12.75 -3.72 -9.45
N GLY A 81 12.80 -4.81 -10.21
CA GLY A 81 11.75 -5.83 -10.27
C GLY A 81 10.66 -5.55 -11.30
N PHE A 82 10.95 -4.78 -12.36
CA PHE A 82 10.11 -4.76 -13.56
C PHE A 82 10.34 -6.03 -14.40
N GLN A 83 9.30 -6.49 -15.09
CA GLN A 83 9.39 -7.61 -16.03
C GLN A 83 9.78 -7.11 -17.43
N GLY A 84 10.96 -6.52 -17.57
CA GLY A 84 11.50 -6.05 -18.86
C GLY A 84 12.43 -4.84 -18.76
N ARG A 85 13.12 -4.54 -19.89
CA ARG A 85 14.13 -3.47 -20.01
C ARG A 85 13.52 -2.07 -20.20
N THR A 86 12.19 -1.99 -20.25
CA THR A 86 11.42 -0.77 -20.23
C THR A 86 10.59 -0.77 -18.94
N GLY A 87 10.60 0.32 -18.18
CA GLY A 87 9.75 0.47 -16.99
C GLY A 87 8.24 0.40 -17.29
N SER A 88 7.83 0.31 -18.57
CA SER A 88 6.45 0.17 -19.04
C SER A 88 5.98 -1.26 -19.33
N SER A 89 6.86 -2.26 -19.23
CA SER A 89 6.46 -3.63 -19.58
C SER A 89 5.16 -3.98 -18.83
N PRO A 90 4.13 -4.50 -19.53
CA PRO A 90 2.76 -4.45 -19.04
C PRO A 90 2.61 -5.30 -17.77
N LEU A 91 2.74 -4.65 -16.62
CA LEU A 91 2.20 -5.14 -15.37
C LEU A 91 0.70 -4.86 -15.47
N PRO A 92 -0.16 -5.89 -15.63
CA PRO A 92 -1.60 -5.67 -15.75
C PRO A 92 -2.12 -4.99 -14.49
N GLY A 93 -2.58 -3.75 -14.67
CA GLY A 93 -3.24 -2.95 -13.65
C GLY A 93 -2.29 -2.17 -12.76
N VAL A 94 -2.60 -0.87 -12.68
CA VAL A 94 -2.21 0.06 -11.62
C VAL A 94 -0.84 0.72 -11.77
N ILE A 95 -0.85 1.93 -12.35
CA ILE A 95 0.13 2.95 -11.95
C ILE A 95 -0.15 3.28 -10.48
N PRO A 96 0.85 3.28 -9.61
CA PRO A 96 0.75 4.01 -8.35
C PRO A 96 0.80 5.53 -8.63
N LYS A 97 -0.27 6.12 -9.19
CA LYS A 97 -0.45 7.58 -9.21
C LYS A 97 -0.73 8.15 -7.80
N ILE A 98 -0.84 7.23 -6.85
CA ILE A 98 -0.87 7.38 -5.40
C ILE A 98 0.49 7.87 -4.85
N HIS A 99 1.59 7.82 -5.62
CA HIS A 99 2.92 8.27 -5.14
C HIS A 99 3.25 9.74 -5.35
N SER A 100 2.37 10.53 -6.00
CA SER A 100 2.61 11.97 -6.18
C SER A 100 2.47 12.78 -4.87
N ASN A 101 1.75 12.23 -3.89
CA ASN A 101 1.51 12.81 -2.57
C ASN A 101 2.01 11.88 -1.44
N LEU A 102 2.88 10.94 -1.76
CA LEU A 102 3.70 10.35 -0.71
C LEU A 102 4.46 11.53 -0.12
N PRO A 103 4.32 11.86 1.18
CA PRO A 103 5.20 12.87 1.76
C PRO A 103 6.63 12.46 1.38
N CYS A 104 7.44 13.43 0.96
CA CYS A 104 8.87 13.22 0.72
C CYS A 104 9.57 12.55 1.93
N ASP A 105 8.87 12.52 3.07
CA ASP A 105 9.23 11.92 4.33
C ASP A 105 8.57 10.56 4.61
N LEU A 106 7.99 9.83 3.62
CA LEU A 106 7.76 8.41 3.86
C LEU A 106 9.15 7.83 4.13
N PRO A 107 9.45 7.33 5.33
CA PRO A 107 10.72 6.71 5.58
C PRO A 107 10.67 5.44 4.74
N VAL A 108 11.20 5.55 3.52
CA VAL A 108 11.84 4.45 2.83
C VAL A 108 12.64 3.79 3.93
N PRO A 109 12.25 2.59 4.39
CA PRO A 109 12.91 1.98 5.53
C PRO A 109 14.41 2.09 5.26
N SER A 110 15.20 2.50 6.23
CA SER A 110 16.66 2.65 6.05
C SER A 110 17.32 1.37 5.49
N GLN A 111 16.60 0.24 5.58
CA GLN A 111 16.88 -1.10 5.08
C GLN A 111 16.43 -1.36 3.62
N LEU A 112 15.51 -0.57 3.05
CA LEU A 112 14.97 -0.79 1.71
C LEU A 112 16.06 -0.82 0.62
N PRO A 113 17.08 0.06 0.63
CA PRO A 113 18.19 -0.05 -0.32
C PRO A 113 18.98 -1.35 -0.20
N GLN A 114 19.04 -1.96 1.00
CA GLN A 114 19.71 -3.23 1.26
C GLN A 114 18.88 -4.42 0.73
N LEU A 115 17.56 -4.25 0.64
CA LEU A 115 16.66 -5.26 0.10
C LEU A 115 16.61 -5.29 -1.42
N LEU A 116 16.93 -4.19 -2.10
CA LEU A 116 16.79 -4.04 -3.56
C LEU A 116 17.38 -5.20 -4.39
N PRO A 117 18.56 -5.77 -4.08
CA PRO A 117 19.11 -6.86 -4.89
C PRO A 117 18.25 -8.13 -4.88
N ASN A 118 17.48 -8.37 -3.82
CA ASN A 118 16.75 -9.62 -3.60
C ASN A 118 15.23 -9.42 -3.40
N PHE A 119 14.75 -8.19 -3.46
CA PHE A 119 13.35 -7.83 -3.26
C PHE A 119 12.80 -7.16 -4.53
N PRO A 120 11.82 -7.79 -5.20
CA PRO A 120 11.31 -7.28 -6.47
C PRO A 120 10.34 -6.11 -6.22
N PHE A 121 10.88 -4.92 -5.98
CA PHE A 121 10.16 -3.74 -5.48
C PHE A 121 8.92 -3.39 -6.31
N CYS A 122 9.08 -3.25 -7.63
CA CYS A 122 8.02 -2.74 -8.50
C CYS A 122 6.84 -3.69 -8.61
N ILE A 123 7.08 -4.98 -8.86
CA ILE A 123 6.00 -5.97 -8.93
C ILE A 123 5.30 -6.16 -7.57
N MET A 124 6.02 -6.02 -6.45
CA MET A 124 5.40 -6.06 -5.12
C MET A 124 4.54 -4.82 -4.87
N SER A 125 5.01 -3.63 -5.26
CA SER A 125 4.25 -2.38 -5.21
C SER A 125 2.93 -2.49 -5.98
N VAL A 126 2.96 -3.04 -7.21
CA VAL A 126 1.74 -3.25 -8.00
C VAL A 126 0.77 -4.20 -7.30
N ASN A 127 1.27 -5.32 -6.77
CA ASN A 127 0.45 -6.26 -6.03
C ASN A 127 -0.17 -5.65 -4.76
N ILE A 128 0.59 -4.84 -4.01
CA ILE A 128 0.08 -4.12 -2.84
C ILE A 128 -1.01 -3.14 -3.25
N THR A 129 -0.78 -2.36 -4.32
CA THR A 129 -1.76 -1.39 -4.77
C THR A 129 -3.06 -2.07 -5.17
N ARG A 130 -2.99 -3.21 -5.85
CA ARG A 130 -4.17 -4.06 -6.14
C ARG A 130 -4.90 -4.49 -4.86
N ILE A 131 -4.19 -4.98 -3.85
CA ILE A 131 -4.79 -5.39 -2.56
C ILE A 131 -5.49 -4.22 -1.87
N VAL A 132 -4.87 -3.03 -1.86
CA VAL A 132 -5.40 -1.81 -1.25
C VAL A 132 -6.66 -1.34 -1.98
N ILE A 133 -6.65 -1.33 -3.31
CA ILE A 133 -7.82 -0.97 -4.13
C ILE A 133 -8.96 -1.97 -3.94
N GLN A 134 -8.69 -3.27 -3.89
CA GLN A 134 -9.71 -4.27 -3.57
C GLN A 134 -10.31 -4.05 -2.17
N ALA A 135 -9.49 -3.73 -1.17
CA ALA A 135 -9.98 -3.41 0.16
C ALA A 135 -10.90 -2.18 0.18
N LEU A 136 -10.65 -1.20 -0.70
CA LEU A 136 -11.54 -0.05 -0.90
C LEU A 136 -12.86 -0.46 -1.57
N GLN A 137 -12.81 -1.26 -2.65
CA GLN A 137 -13.98 -1.75 -3.38
C GLN A 137 -14.89 -2.62 -2.49
N GLU A 138 -14.31 -3.42 -1.60
CA GLU A 138 -15.00 -4.26 -0.62
C GLU A 138 -15.49 -3.48 0.63
N GLU A 139 -15.44 -2.15 0.62
CA GLU A 139 -15.82 -1.25 1.72
C GLU A 139 -15.09 -1.52 3.06
N ARG A 140 -13.95 -2.21 3.03
CA ARG A 140 -13.17 -2.58 4.24
C ARG A 140 -12.56 -1.36 4.92
N LEU A 141 -12.36 -0.29 4.15
CA LEU A 141 -11.71 0.95 4.58
C LEU A 141 -12.70 2.06 4.95
N SER A 142 -13.98 1.92 4.62
CA SER A 142 -15.00 2.96 4.80
C SER A 142 -15.05 3.52 6.21
N ARG A 143 -14.86 2.68 7.23
CA ARG A 143 -14.82 3.13 8.63
C ARG A 143 -13.66 4.06 8.93
N GLU A 144 -12.52 3.81 8.31
CA GLU A 144 -11.30 4.57 8.50
C GLU A 144 -11.31 5.85 7.66
N CYS A 145 -11.74 5.76 6.40
CA CYS A 145 -11.96 6.93 5.55
C CYS A 145 -12.97 7.89 6.19
N ASN A 146 -14.09 7.37 6.70
CA ASN A 146 -15.08 8.18 7.42
C ASN A 146 -14.52 8.77 8.73
N ARG A 147 -13.57 8.11 9.39
CA ARG A 147 -12.94 8.65 10.62
C ARG A 147 -11.99 9.80 10.28
N ARG A 148 -11.20 9.66 9.21
CA ARG A 148 -10.16 10.62 8.80
C ARG A 148 -10.65 11.69 7.81
N GLN A 149 -11.89 11.57 7.32
CA GLN A 149 -12.50 12.44 6.32
C GLN A 149 -11.69 12.56 5.02
N GLN A 150 -11.07 11.46 4.60
CA GLN A 150 -10.27 11.37 3.36
C GLN A 150 -10.17 9.90 2.93
N VAL A 151 -10.13 9.64 1.63
CA VAL A 151 -9.91 8.31 1.05
C VAL A 151 -8.46 8.18 0.62
N ILE A 152 -7.94 9.13 -0.17
CA ILE A 152 -6.59 9.03 -0.75
C ILE A 152 -5.52 8.89 0.32
N GLY A 153 -5.56 9.72 1.36
CA GLY A 153 -4.60 9.61 2.47
C GLY A 153 -4.66 8.26 3.20
N VAL A 154 -5.86 7.67 3.35
CA VAL A 154 -6.01 6.32 3.93
C VAL A 154 -5.42 5.24 3.02
N LEU A 155 -5.58 5.37 1.70
CA LEU A 155 -4.98 4.44 0.74
C LEU A 155 -3.45 4.56 0.74
N ASN A 156 -2.90 5.77 0.77
CA ASN A 156 -1.46 6.02 0.84
C ASN A 156 -0.85 5.38 2.10
N ASP A 157 -1.46 5.63 3.26
CA ASP A 157 -0.98 5.07 4.52
C ASP A 157 -1.12 3.54 4.55
N LEU A 158 -2.22 3.00 4.01
CA LEU A 158 -2.40 1.55 3.97
C LEU A 158 -1.42 0.88 3.02
N TYR A 159 -1.14 1.51 1.87
CA TYR A 159 -0.09 1.09 0.95
C TYR A 159 1.27 1.05 1.67
N ALA A 160 1.66 2.14 2.33
CA ALA A 160 2.93 2.22 3.06
C ALA A 160 3.02 1.17 4.18
N ALA A 161 1.93 0.99 4.94
CA ALA A 161 1.86 0.01 6.02
C ALA A 161 1.95 -1.44 5.51
N ALA A 162 1.28 -1.73 4.39
CA ALA A 162 1.35 -3.03 3.72
C ALA A 162 2.76 -3.29 3.17
N PHE A 163 3.37 -2.28 2.57
CA PHE A 163 4.74 -2.37 2.06
C PHE A 163 5.75 -2.66 3.17
N LEU A 164 5.68 -1.91 4.27
CA LEU A 164 6.54 -2.12 5.44
C LEU A 164 6.34 -3.51 6.06
N ARG A 165 5.11 -4.02 6.10
CA ARG A 165 4.83 -5.37 6.58
C ARG A 165 5.44 -6.42 5.66
N LEU A 166 5.28 -6.25 4.35
CA LEU A 166 5.82 -7.16 3.36
C LEU A 166 7.35 -7.19 3.40
N SER A 167 8.01 -6.04 3.46
CA SER A 167 9.48 -5.97 3.50
C SER A 167 10.04 -6.70 4.73
N ARG A 168 9.43 -6.52 5.90
CA ARG A 168 9.82 -7.23 7.13
C ARG A 168 9.57 -8.73 7.04
N LEU A 169 8.45 -9.16 6.47
CA LEU A 169 8.16 -10.58 6.27
C LEU A 169 9.19 -11.22 5.33
N TRP A 170 9.53 -10.50 4.25
CA TRP A 170 10.52 -10.92 3.29
C TRP A 170 11.90 -11.08 3.93
N GLU A 171 12.33 -10.11 4.74
CA GLU A 171 13.58 -10.19 5.50
C GLU A 171 13.59 -11.36 6.49
N GLN A 172 12.56 -11.47 7.32
CA GLN A 172 12.50 -12.44 8.41
C GLN A 172 12.45 -13.89 7.93
N GLN A 173 11.91 -14.14 6.74
CA GLN A 173 11.70 -15.47 6.21
C GLN A 173 12.55 -15.76 4.97
N HIS A 174 13.58 -14.96 4.72
CA HIS A 174 14.45 -15.08 3.54
C HIS A 174 13.65 -15.25 2.24
N GLY A 175 12.79 -14.27 1.97
CA GLY A 175 11.87 -14.28 0.85
C GLY A 175 12.57 -14.41 -0.51
N THR A 176 11.91 -15.09 -1.44
CA THR A 176 12.33 -15.32 -2.81
C THR A 176 11.15 -15.11 -3.75
N VAL A 177 11.42 -14.90 -5.04
CA VAL A 177 10.33 -14.75 -6.03
C VAL A 177 9.41 -15.99 -6.05
N ALA A 178 9.94 -17.18 -5.78
CA ALA A 178 9.17 -18.42 -5.74
C ALA A 178 8.14 -18.48 -4.59
N ASN A 179 8.45 -17.90 -3.42
CA ASN A 179 7.54 -17.88 -2.28
C ASN A 179 6.76 -16.55 -2.14
N ALA A 180 6.90 -15.62 -3.09
CA ALA A 180 6.18 -14.34 -3.13
C ALA A 180 4.66 -14.48 -2.97
N GLY A 181 4.06 -15.49 -3.60
CA GLY A 181 2.62 -15.74 -3.53
C GLY A 181 2.10 -16.00 -2.11
N PHE A 182 2.92 -16.64 -1.25
CA PHE A 182 2.57 -16.86 0.15
C PHE A 182 2.51 -15.55 0.93
N PHE A 183 3.52 -14.69 0.79
CA PHE A 183 3.55 -13.39 1.47
C PHE A 183 2.41 -12.49 1.02
N LEU A 184 2.10 -12.47 -0.28
CA LEU A 184 0.98 -11.67 -0.81
C LEU A 184 -0.36 -12.14 -0.25
N LYS A 185 -0.58 -13.45 -0.09
CA LYS A 185 -1.80 -13.99 0.51
C LYS A 185 -1.92 -13.63 2.00
N GLU A 186 -0.82 -13.72 2.76
CA GLU A 186 -0.80 -13.26 4.15
C GLU A 186 -1.09 -11.76 4.24
N LEU A 187 -0.47 -10.97 3.36
CA LEU A 187 -0.63 -9.53 3.31
C LEU A 187 -2.07 -9.12 2.98
N GLU A 188 -2.69 -9.76 1.99
CA GLU A 188 -4.08 -9.54 1.62
C GLU A 188 -5.02 -9.79 2.80
N LEU A 189 -4.84 -10.92 3.51
CA LEU A 189 -5.61 -11.24 4.70
C LEU A 189 -5.46 -10.18 5.78
N SER A 190 -4.25 -9.72 6.05
CA SER A 190 -4.00 -8.69 7.08
C SER A 190 -4.62 -7.33 6.69
N THR A 191 -4.47 -6.93 5.44
CA THR A 191 -4.94 -5.67 4.88
C THR A 191 -6.47 -5.61 4.86
N LYS A 192 -7.13 -6.69 4.40
CA LYS A 192 -8.60 -6.75 4.33
C LYS A 192 -9.22 -7.00 5.70
N LYS A 193 -8.69 -7.91 6.53
CA LYS A 193 -9.33 -8.27 7.82
C LYS A 193 -9.09 -7.24 8.91
N LYS A 194 -7.91 -6.64 8.98
CA LYS A 194 -7.51 -5.76 10.09
C LYS A 194 -6.74 -4.51 9.60
N PRO A 195 -7.30 -3.69 8.68
CA PRO A 195 -6.60 -2.53 8.11
C PRO A 195 -6.14 -1.54 9.18
N ARG A 196 -6.95 -1.35 10.24
CA ARG A 196 -6.60 -0.47 11.37
C ARG A 196 -5.38 -0.93 12.17
N GLN A 197 -5.18 -2.24 12.31
CA GLN A 197 -4.01 -2.75 13.03
C GLN A 197 -2.74 -2.47 12.22
N LEU A 198 -2.83 -2.62 10.89
CA LEU A 198 -1.74 -2.34 9.97
C LEU A 198 -1.37 -0.85 9.99
N LEU A 199 -2.37 0.05 9.90
CA LEU A 199 -2.17 1.50 10.02
C LEU A 199 -1.53 1.91 11.35
N LYS A 200 -1.98 1.34 12.48
CA LYS A 200 -1.35 1.59 13.79
C LYS A 200 0.11 1.12 13.85
N SER A 201 0.43 0.01 13.19
CA SER A 201 1.81 -0.47 13.12
C SER A 201 2.70 0.46 12.32
N LEU A 202 2.16 1.15 11.30
CA LEU A 202 2.87 2.18 10.57
C LEU A 202 3.06 3.43 11.44
N GLU A 203 2.00 3.94 12.06
CA GLU A 203 2.07 5.09 12.99
C GLU A 203 3.14 4.87 14.06
N ALA A 204 3.20 3.68 14.68
CA ALA A 204 4.20 3.32 15.68
C ALA A 204 5.62 3.15 15.14
N TYR A 205 5.80 2.96 13.83
CA TYR A 205 7.11 2.93 13.18
C TYR A 205 7.59 4.34 12.85
N LEU A 206 6.69 5.21 12.39
CA LEU A 206 6.98 6.62 12.07
C LEU A 206 7.26 7.47 13.31
N SER A 207 6.72 7.08 14.47
CA SER A 207 6.92 7.78 15.74
C SER A 207 8.22 7.39 16.47
N ARG A 208 9.12 6.65 15.82
CA ARG A 208 10.44 6.24 16.36
C ARG A 208 11.52 7.07 15.69
#